data_AF-A0A645F0B8-F1
#
_entry.id   AF-A0A645F0B8-F1
#
_cell.length_a   1.000
_cell.length_b   1.000
_cell.length_c   1.000
_cell.angle_alpha   90.00
_cell.angle_beta   90.00
_cell.angle_gamma   90.00
#
_symmetry.space_group_name_H-M   'P 1'
#
loop_
_entity.id
_entity.type
_entity.pdbx_description
1 polymer ?
#
loop_
_entity_poly.entity_id
_entity_poly.type
_entity_poly.pdbx_seq_one_letter_code
_entity_poly.pdbx_strand_id
1 'polypeptide(L)'
;MVPTQNLVDTYEMSNGLTKDESGSGYDPKHPFANRDPRMAMTVLYPGMDWQGGIINTLDKTIGGNKNPNDPDDANNASKTALTWAKYLAPKSQYDNMWSTDVSVILFRYAEVLLSYAEAENELNGPSETVYTLLNQVRNRAGMPEVNKAKYGTKETLRELIRRERGVELAGEGIRRADILRWKDANGKMVAETVLNGPLTRVAGTINYQEPDPFKRAVVTGTSKVEDREFKIHNKYLPIPQGALDKNPELKQNPGY
;
A
#
# COMPACT_ATOMS: atom_id res chain seq x y z
N MET A 1 6.52 -10.33 4.34
CA MET A 1 6.08 -9.25 3.43
C MET A 1 5.56 -8.11 4.27
N VAL A 2 6.03 -6.88 4.05
CA VAL A 2 5.65 -5.69 4.85
C VAL A 2 5.19 -4.54 3.94
N PRO A 3 4.32 -3.63 4.40
CA PRO A 3 3.97 -2.41 3.68
C PRO A 3 5.22 -1.58 3.35
N THR A 4 5.14 -0.75 2.31
CA THR A 4 6.19 0.20 1.95
C THR A 4 5.72 1.63 2.15
N GLN A 5 6.67 2.58 2.25
CA GLN A 5 6.33 4.00 2.27
C GLN A 5 5.57 4.41 1.00
N ASN A 6 5.86 3.79 -0.16
CA ASN A 6 5.11 4.04 -1.39
C ASN A 6 3.61 3.70 -1.26
N LEU A 7 3.26 2.65 -0.50
CA LEU A 7 1.86 2.34 -0.21
C LEU A 7 1.25 3.41 0.70
N VAL A 8 1.94 3.80 1.77
CA VAL A 8 1.50 4.88 2.66
C VAL A 8 1.26 6.16 1.84
N ASP A 9 2.16 6.53 0.95
CA ASP A 9 2.07 7.72 0.09
C ASP A 9 0.97 7.65 -0.97
N THR A 10 0.44 6.45 -1.26
CA THR A 10 -0.68 6.26 -2.19
C THR A 10 -2.01 6.69 -1.58
N TYR A 11 -2.16 6.62 -0.25
CA TYR A 11 -3.35 7.11 0.43
C TYR A 11 -3.47 8.63 0.26
N GLU A 12 -4.65 9.12 -0.10
CA GLU A 12 -4.91 10.57 -0.13
C GLU A 12 -4.84 11.15 1.30
N MET A 13 -4.78 12.47 1.40
CA MET A 13 -5.10 13.18 2.63
C MET A 13 -6.61 13.08 2.89
N SER A 14 -7.07 13.32 4.12
CA SER A 14 -8.47 13.20 4.51
C SER A 14 -9.43 14.11 3.73
N ASN A 15 -8.89 15.15 3.07
CA ASN A 15 -9.62 16.03 2.17
C ASN A 15 -9.69 15.54 0.70
N GLY A 16 -9.20 14.33 0.41
CA GLY A 16 -9.23 13.72 -0.94
C GLY A 16 -8.16 14.25 -1.90
N LEU A 17 -7.22 15.09 -1.44
CA LEU A 17 -6.05 15.49 -2.21
C LEU A 17 -4.89 14.52 -1.98
N THR A 18 -4.06 14.30 -3.00
CA THR A 18 -2.80 13.58 -2.82
C THR A 18 -1.82 14.41 -2.00
N LYS A 19 -0.81 13.77 -1.39
CA LYS A 19 0.17 14.47 -0.55
C LYS A 19 0.92 15.59 -1.29
N ASP A 20 1.13 15.44 -2.60
CA ASP A 20 1.90 16.35 -3.44
C ASP A 20 1.07 17.51 -3.99
N GLU A 21 -0.25 17.50 -3.78
CA GLU A 21 -1.13 18.57 -4.25
C GLU A 21 -1.12 19.78 -3.31
N SER A 22 -1.21 20.97 -3.90
CA SER A 22 -1.35 22.21 -3.14
C SER A 22 -2.62 22.20 -2.28
N GLY A 23 -2.51 22.62 -1.02
CA GLY A 23 -3.61 22.60 -0.07
C GLY A 23 -3.93 21.21 0.52
N SER A 24 -3.14 20.17 0.24
CA SER A 24 -3.31 18.85 0.83
C SER A 24 -3.16 18.85 2.36
N GLY A 25 -2.36 19.78 2.90
CA GLY A 25 -2.03 19.83 4.32
C GLY A 25 -1.03 18.74 4.75
N TYR A 26 -0.35 18.10 3.80
CA TYR A 26 0.67 17.11 4.07
C TYR A 26 1.87 17.72 4.81
N ASP A 27 2.26 17.11 5.91
CA ASP A 27 3.48 17.45 6.66
C ASP A 27 4.47 16.29 6.59
N PRO A 28 5.61 16.43 5.90
CA PRO A 28 6.62 15.36 5.82
C PRO A 28 7.23 15.00 7.17
N LYS A 29 7.15 15.86 8.20
CA LYS A 29 7.58 15.55 9.58
C LYS A 29 6.61 14.61 10.29
N HIS A 30 5.33 14.66 9.92
CA HIS A 30 4.23 13.85 10.48
C HIS A 30 3.43 13.17 9.36
N PRO A 31 4.04 12.27 8.56
CA PRO A 31 3.48 11.80 7.30
C PRO A 31 2.23 10.91 7.44
N PHE A 32 1.93 10.46 8.66
CA PHE A 32 0.77 9.62 8.98
C PHE A 32 -0.46 10.45 9.38
N ALA A 33 -0.31 11.74 9.64
CA ALA A 33 -1.39 12.62 10.04
C ALA A 33 -2.30 13.01 8.86
N ASN A 34 -3.59 13.17 9.17
CA ASN A 34 -4.63 13.64 8.25
C ASN A 34 -4.69 12.84 6.93
N ARG A 35 -4.43 11.53 6.99
CA ARG A 35 -4.52 10.63 5.82
C ARG A 35 -5.92 10.05 5.68
N ASP A 36 -6.19 9.46 4.53
CA ASP A 36 -7.31 8.55 4.32
C ASP A 36 -7.40 7.56 5.49
N PRO A 37 -8.56 7.43 6.17
CA PRO A 37 -8.70 6.56 7.33
C PRO A 37 -8.28 5.10 7.08
N ARG A 38 -8.37 4.63 5.83
CA ARG A 38 -7.95 3.28 5.44
C ARG A 38 -6.46 3.04 5.64
N MET A 39 -5.62 4.08 5.65
CA MET A 39 -4.20 3.94 5.95
C MET A 39 -4.01 3.30 7.33
N ALA A 40 -4.63 3.88 8.38
CA ALA A 40 -4.51 3.40 9.76
C ALA A 40 -5.22 2.05 9.99
N MET A 41 -6.26 1.76 9.22
CA MET A 41 -6.93 0.45 9.24
C MET A 41 -6.10 -0.64 8.55
N THR A 42 -5.17 -0.27 7.67
CA THR A 42 -4.40 -1.22 6.85
C THR A 42 -2.97 -1.41 7.36
N VAL A 43 -2.34 -0.35 7.86
CA VAL A 43 -0.92 -0.31 8.21
C VAL A 43 -0.76 0.11 9.67
N LEU A 44 0.01 -0.67 10.41
CA LEU A 44 0.60 -0.27 11.68
C LEU A 44 1.85 0.56 11.39
N TYR A 45 1.86 1.81 11.83
CA TYR A 45 2.91 2.79 11.59
C TYR A 45 3.56 3.26 12.90
N PRO A 46 4.81 3.77 12.88
CA PRO A 46 5.46 4.28 14.08
C PRO A 46 4.66 5.41 14.73
N GLY A 47 4.48 5.34 16.05
CA GLY A 47 3.67 6.26 16.85
C GLY A 47 2.24 5.77 17.13
N MET A 48 1.74 4.79 16.37
CA MET A 48 0.41 4.21 16.57
C MET A 48 0.30 3.46 17.91
N ASP A 49 -0.86 3.55 18.55
CA ASP A 49 -1.20 2.71 19.69
C ASP A 49 -1.51 1.27 19.26
N TRP A 50 -0.85 0.30 19.89
CA TRP A 50 -1.03 -1.12 19.59
C TRP A 50 -0.71 -1.99 20.81
N GLN A 51 -1.66 -2.85 21.21
CA GLN A 51 -1.48 -3.81 22.31
C GLN A 51 -1.04 -3.18 23.64
N GLY A 52 -1.60 -2.00 23.96
CA GLY A 52 -1.27 -1.28 25.20
C GLY A 52 0.07 -0.55 25.19
N GLY A 53 0.75 -0.48 24.04
CA GLY A 53 2.00 0.27 23.86
C GLY A 53 1.99 1.13 22.60
N ILE A 54 3.04 1.93 22.45
CA ILE A 54 3.30 2.75 21.27
C ILE A 54 4.25 1.99 20.35
N ILE A 55 3.88 1.85 19.08
CA ILE A 55 4.75 1.25 18.07
C ILE A 55 5.97 2.15 17.88
N ASN A 56 7.15 1.66 18.24
CA ASN A 56 8.41 2.34 18.00
C ASN A 56 9.31 1.49 17.10
N THR A 57 9.31 1.82 15.81
CA THR A 57 10.16 1.23 14.77
C THR A 57 11.21 2.23 14.24
N LEU A 58 11.39 3.37 14.93
CA LEU A 58 12.27 4.45 14.47
C LEU A 58 13.49 4.63 15.38
N ASP A 59 13.31 4.60 16.70
CA ASP A 59 14.42 4.76 17.63
C ASP A 59 15.29 3.49 17.67
N LYS A 60 16.61 3.66 17.63
CA LYS A 60 17.56 2.55 17.73
C LYS A 60 17.65 1.95 19.14
N THR A 61 17.31 2.75 20.14
CA THR A 61 17.34 2.36 21.55
C THR A 61 16.12 2.87 22.30
N ILE A 62 15.59 2.07 23.22
CA ILE A 62 14.50 2.45 24.13
C ILE A 62 15.01 2.25 25.56
N GLY A 63 15.01 3.33 26.35
CA GLY A 63 15.49 3.27 27.75
C GLY A 63 16.94 2.79 27.89
N GLY A 64 17.80 3.11 26.92
CA GLY A 64 19.22 2.70 26.90
C GLY A 64 19.48 1.28 26.37
N ASN A 65 18.45 0.48 26.14
CA ASN A 65 18.56 -0.85 25.53
C ASN A 65 18.31 -0.78 24.03
N LYS A 66 18.89 -1.71 23.26
CA LYS A 66 18.59 -1.84 21.83
C LYS A 66 17.10 -2.05 21.59
N ASN A 67 16.54 -1.36 20.61
CA ASN A 67 15.13 -1.51 20.24
C ASN A 67 14.94 -2.81 19.43
N PRO A 68 14.15 -3.79 19.92
CA PRO A 68 13.90 -5.04 19.18
C PRO A 68 13.08 -4.84 17.91
N ASN A 69 12.50 -3.66 17.70
CA ASN A 69 11.74 -3.29 16.52
C ASN A 69 12.52 -2.35 15.57
N ASP A 70 13.78 -2.04 15.87
CA ASP A 70 14.65 -1.29 14.94
C ASP A 70 14.84 -2.12 13.66
N PRO A 71 14.47 -1.58 12.50
CA PRO A 71 14.66 -2.24 11.21
C PRO A 71 16.10 -2.70 10.93
N ASP A 72 17.13 -2.08 11.52
CA ASP A 72 18.54 -2.40 11.24
C ASP A 72 19.14 -3.50 12.13
N ASP A 73 18.59 -3.76 13.31
CA ASP A 73 19.24 -4.63 14.31
C ASP A 73 18.55 -5.99 14.50
N ALA A 74 17.21 -6.06 14.37
CA ALA A 74 16.47 -7.27 14.74
C ALA A 74 16.13 -8.18 13.54
N ASN A 75 16.34 -9.49 13.73
CA ASN A 75 16.06 -10.53 12.72
C ASN A 75 14.58 -10.61 12.30
N ASN A 76 13.66 -10.27 13.22
CA ASN A 76 12.21 -10.32 13.00
C ASN A 76 11.56 -8.92 12.98
N ALA A 77 12.34 -7.84 12.83
CA ALA A 77 11.80 -6.49 12.67
C ALA A 77 11.39 -6.19 11.23
N SER A 78 10.43 -5.28 11.06
CA SER A 78 10.06 -4.79 9.74
C SER A 78 11.18 -3.94 9.14
N LYS A 79 11.71 -4.37 8.00
CA LYS A 79 12.73 -3.60 7.26
C LYS A 79 12.23 -2.27 6.71
N THR A 80 10.92 -2.04 6.66
CA THR A 80 10.31 -0.78 6.19
C THR A 80 9.80 0.12 7.32
N ALA A 81 10.02 -0.28 8.58
CA ALA A 81 9.42 0.35 9.78
C ALA A 81 7.89 0.29 9.85
N LEU A 82 7.22 -0.37 8.91
CA LEU A 82 5.76 -0.50 8.81
C LEU A 82 5.36 -1.98 8.90
N THR A 83 4.19 -2.29 9.45
CA THR A 83 3.63 -3.65 9.39
C THR A 83 2.12 -3.61 9.10
N TRP A 84 1.51 -4.76 8.83
CA TRP A 84 0.08 -4.82 8.50
C TRP A 84 -0.78 -4.70 9.75
N ALA A 85 -1.85 -3.91 9.65
CA ALA A 85 -2.98 -3.92 10.60
C ALA A 85 -4.14 -4.78 10.04
N LYS A 86 -4.33 -4.77 8.72
CA LYS A 86 -5.37 -5.57 8.05
C LYS A 86 -5.17 -7.07 8.35
N TYR A 87 -6.24 -7.76 8.74
CA TYR A 87 -6.25 -9.15 9.22
C TYR A 87 -5.45 -9.41 10.51
N LEU A 88 -4.98 -8.36 11.20
CA LEU A 88 -4.29 -8.47 12.48
C LEU A 88 -5.00 -7.66 13.58
N ALA A 89 -5.72 -6.61 13.22
CA ALA A 89 -6.43 -5.71 14.12
C ALA A 89 -7.93 -6.04 14.25
N PRO A 90 -8.50 -5.98 15.47
CA PRO A 90 -7.79 -5.96 16.75
C PRO A 90 -7.15 -7.33 17.04
N LYS A 91 -5.94 -7.40 17.59
CA LYS A 91 -5.28 -8.69 17.89
C LYS A 91 -6.10 -9.55 18.85
N SER A 92 -6.93 -8.95 19.69
CA SER A 92 -7.81 -9.63 20.64
C SER A 92 -8.81 -10.58 20.01
N GLN A 93 -9.01 -10.53 18.68
CA GLN A 93 -9.81 -11.51 17.96
C GLN A 93 -9.07 -12.87 17.78
N TYR A 94 -7.77 -12.92 18.08
CA TYR A 94 -6.91 -14.07 17.87
C TYR A 94 -6.25 -14.52 19.18
N ASP A 95 -6.90 -15.47 19.87
CA ASP A 95 -6.37 -16.07 21.12
C ASP A 95 -5.04 -16.78 20.87
N ASN A 96 -4.93 -17.53 19.77
CA ASN A 96 -3.70 -18.14 19.31
C ASN A 96 -3.35 -17.63 17.90
N MET A 97 -2.31 -16.81 17.80
CA MET A 97 -1.85 -16.23 16.53
C MET A 97 -1.26 -17.28 15.57
N TRP A 98 -0.93 -18.48 16.08
CA TRP A 98 -0.46 -19.62 15.29
C TRP A 98 -1.59 -20.56 14.86
N SER A 99 -2.81 -20.35 15.35
CA SER A 99 -4.00 -21.16 15.05
C SER A 99 -5.24 -20.28 15.14
N THR A 100 -5.52 -19.57 14.06
CA THR A 100 -6.58 -18.55 13.95
C THR A 100 -7.51 -18.87 12.79
N ASP A 101 -8.80 -18.62 12.96
CA ASP A 101 -9.84 -18.74 11.93
C ASP A 101 -9.96 -17.48 11.06
N VAL A 102 -8.83 -16.79 10.83
CA VAL A 102 -8.81 -15.58 10.01
C VAL A 102 -9.38 -15.85 8.62
N SER A 103 -10.45 -15.15 8.28
CA SER A 103 -11.12 -15.28 6.99
C SER A 103 -10.45 -14.39 5.96
N VAL A 104 -9.49 -14.96 5.23
CA VAL A 104 -8.82 -14.27 4.11
C VAL A 104 -9.83 -14.10 2.97
N ILE A 105 -10.02 -12.86 2.55
CA ILE A 105 -11.00 -12.53 1.51
C ILE A 105 -10.35 -12.74 0.14
N LEU A 106 -10.97 -13.55 -0.71
CA LEU A 106 -10.53 -13.75 -2.11
C LEU A 106 -11.26 -12.83 -3.08
N PHE A 107 -12.55 -12.59 -2.86
CA PHE A 107 -13.38 -11.68 -3.65
C PHE A 107 -14.32 -10.92 -2.73
N ARG A 108 -14.52 -9.63 -3.00
CA ARG A 108 -15.47 -8.79 -2.27
C ARG A 108 -16.07 -7.71 -3.14
N TYR A 109 -17.22 -7.21 -2.71
CA TYR A 109 -18.04 -6.33 -3.52
C TYR A 109 -17.33 -5.04 -3.96
N ALA A 110 -16.47 -4.44 -3.14
CA ALA A 110 -15.72 -3.25 -3.56
C ALA A 110 -14.82 -3.52 -4.78
N GLU A 111 -14.26 -4.73 -4.90
CA GLU A 111 -13.51 -5.11 -6.10
C GLU A 111 -14.41 -5.13 -7.34
N VAL A 112 -15.66 -5.63 -7.22
CA VAL A 112 -16.64 -5.62 -8.32
C VAL A 112 -16.94 -4.20 -8.76
N LEU A 113 -17.21 -3.29 -7.81
CA LEU A 113 -17.48 -1.88 -8.09
C LEU A 113 -16.29 -1.21 -8.81
N LEU A 114 -15.07 -1.44 -8.33
CA LEU A 114 -13.86 -0.87 -8.90
C LEU A 114 -13.51 -1.47 -10.27
N SER A 115 -13.79 -2.76 -10.47
CA SER A 115 -13.55 -3.42 -11.76
C SER A 115 -14.56 -2.97 -12.82
N TYR A 116 -15.82 -2.75 -12.42
CA TYR A 116 -16.80 -2.09 -13.28
C TYR A 116 -16.32 -0.67 -13.63
N ALA A 117 -16.02 0.16 -12.62
CA ALA A 117 -15.58 1.54 -12.82
C ALA A 117 -14.37 1.63 -13.76
N GLU A 118 -13.40 0.72 -13.60
CA GLU A 118 -12.25 0.60 -14.51
C GLU A 118 -12.71 0.28 -15.93
N ALA A 119 -13.45 -0.81 -16.13
CA ALA A 119 -13.88 -1.24 -17.47
C ALA A 119 -14.71 -0.16 -18.20
N GLU A 120 -15.64 0.46 -17.49
CA GLU A 120 -16.51 1.51 -18.05
C GLU A 120 -15.70 2.77 -18.40
N ASN A 121 -14.79 3.19 -17.52
CA ASN A 121 -13.92 4.32 -17.82
C ASN A 121 -12.99 4.01 -19.00
N GLU A 122 -12.46 2.79 -19.12
CA GLU A 122 -11.61 2.38 -20.25
C GLU A 122 -12.38 2.29 -21.57
N LEU A 123 -13.67 1.94 -21.53
CA LEU A 123 -14.53 1.87 -22.71
C LEU A 123 -15.03 3.27 -23.09
N ASN A 124 -15.84 3.88 -22.23
CA ASN A 124 -16.64 5.07 -22.52
C ASN A 124 -16.10 6.36 -21.89
N GLY A 125 -15.17 6.26 -20.93
CA GLY A 125 -14.67 7.41 -20.17
C GLY A 125 -15.54 7.75 -18.95
N PRO A 126 -15.34 8.95 -18.36
CA PRO A 126 -16.05 9.38 -17.16
C PRO A 126 -17.57 9.47 -17.37
N SER A 127 -18.32 8.95 -16.41
CA SER A 127 -19.79 9.02 -16.39
C SER A 127 -20.31 9.07 -14.95
N GLU A 128 -21.56 9.51 -14.79
CA GLU A 128 -22.23 9.52 -13.48
C GLU A 128 -22.27 8.13 -12.83
N THR A 129 -22.41 7.07 -13.64
CA THR A 129 -22.32 5.68 -13.17
C THR A 129 -20.95 5.39 -12.56
N VAL A 130 -19.86 5.73 -13.25
CA VAL A 130 -18.49 5.51 -12.74
C VAL A 130 -18.25 6.28 -11.45
N TYR A 131 -18.66 7.56 -11.39
CA TYR A 131 -18.53 8.35 -10.16
C TYR A 131 -19.34 7.77 -9.01
N THR A 132 -20.56 7.30 -9.27
CA THR A 132 -21.41 6.67 -8.24
C THR A 132 -20.77 5.41 -7.67
N LEU A 133 -20.20 4.55 -8.52
CA LEU A 133 -19.50 3.33 -8.09
C LEU A 133 -18.27 3.65 -7.23
N LEU A 134 -17.48 4.65 -7.64
CA LEU A 134 -16.32 5.10 -6.85
C LEU A 134 -16.75 5.71 -5.51
N ASN A 135 -17.78 6.54 -5.51
CA ASN A 135 -18.29 7.19 -4.30
C ASN A 135 -18.86 6.18 -3.30
N GLN A 136 -19.42 5.05 -3.74
CA GLN A 136 -19.80 3.97 -2.79
C GLN A 136 -18.61 3.46 -1.97
N VAL A 137 -17.45 3.28 -2.61
CA VAL A 137 -16.22 2.84 -1.93
C VAL A 137 -15.67 3.93 -1.01
N ARG A 138 -15.60 5.17 -1.53
CA ARG A 138 -15.03 6.33 -0.82
C ARG A 138 -15.87 6.75 0.38
N ASN A 139 -17.20 6.83 0.22
CA ASN A 139 -18.11 7.23 1.29
C ASN A 139 -18.07 6.25 2.46
N ARG A 140 -17.96 4.93 2.20
CA ARG A 140 -17.77 3.92 3.25
C ARG A 140 -16.48 4.15 4.04
N ALA A 141 -15.41 4.57 3.36
CA ALA A 141 -14.13 4.88 3.99
C ALA A 141 -14.08 6.25 4.69
N GLY A 142 -15.16 7.04 4.64
CA GLY A 142 -15.18 8.42 5.14
C GLY A 142 -14.38 9.41 4.27
N MET A 143 -14.14 9.05 3.00
CA MET A 143 -13.41 9.89 2.05
C MET A 143 -14.37 10.78 1.24
N PRO A 144 -13.97 12.01 0.87
CA PRO A 144 -14.78 12.87 0.04
C PRO A 144 -15.09 12.25 -1.32
N GLU A 145 -16.25 12.59 -1.87
CA GLU A 145 -16.65 12.17 -3.22
C GLU A 145 -15.64 12.62 -4.29
N VAL A 146 -15.67 11.93 -5.43
CA VAL A 146 -14.79 12.24 -6.56
C VAL A 146 -14.99 13.68 -7.04
N ASN A 147 -13.90 14.45 -7.07
CA ASN A 147 -13.89 15.76 -7.71
C ASN A 147 -13.97 15.60 -9.24
N LYS A 148 -15.18 15.73 -9.79
CA LYS A 148 -15.47 15.56 -11.21
C LYS A 148 -14.74 16.58 -12.11
N ALA A 149 -14.41 17.77 -11.59
CA ALA A 149 -13.65 18.76 -12.34
C ALA A 149 -12.19 18.34 -12.51
N LYS A 150 -11.60 17.73 -11.47
CA LYS A 150 -10.24 17.17 -11.51
C LYS A 150 -10.16 15.88 -12.32
N TYR A 151 -11.16 15.01 -12.16
CA TYR A 151 -11.17 13.67 -12.74
C TYR A 151 -12.16 13.55 -13.91
N GLY A 152 -12.22 14.60 -14.74
CA GLY A 152 -13.19 14.76 -15.83
C GLY A 152 -12.78 14.14 -17.16
N THR A 153 -11.61 13.49 -17.25
CA THR A 153 -11.13 12.80 -18.47
C THR A 153 -10.87 11.32 -18.21
N LYS A 154 -10.87 10.51 -19.28
CA LYS A 154 -10.57 9.07 -19.19
C LYS A 154 -9.23 8.82 -18.49
N GLU A 155 -8.23 9.65 -18.78
CA GLU A 155 -6.86 9.57 -18.25
C GLU A 155 -6.81 9.90 -16.76
N THR A 156 -7.36 11.04 -16.36
CA THR A 156 -7.35 11.48 -14.96
C THR A 156 -8.18 10.54 -14.09
N LEU A 157 -9.35 10.11 -14.58
CA LEU A 157 -10.20 9.16 -13.85
C LEU A 157 -9.57 7.76 -13.76
N ARG A 158 -8.84 7.31 -14.79
CA ARG A 158 -8.05 6.06 -14.73
C ARG A 158 -7.03 6.11 -13.60
N GLU A 159 -6.32 7.22 -13.44
CA GLU A 159 -5.35 7.38 -12.36
C GLU A 159 -6.02 7.29 -10.98
N LEU A 160 -7.18 7.94 -10.81
CA LEU A 160 -7.97 7.82 -9.58
C LEU A 160 -8.43 6.38 -9.34
N ILE A 161 -9.02 5.70 -10.33
CA ILE A 161 -9.50 4.32 -10.21
C ILE A 161 -8.36 3.40 -9.78
N ARG A 162 -7.18 3.55 -10.40
CA ARG A 162 -5.99 2.74 -10.06
C ARG A 162 -5.49 3.03 -8.63
N ARG A 163 -5.56 4.28 -8.17
CA ARG A 163 -5.23 4.67 -6.79
C ARG A 163 -6.24 4.08 -5.81
N GLU A 164 -7.53 4.28 -6.07
CA GLU A 164 -8.65 3.80 -5.26
C GLU A 164 -8.58 2.27 -5.11
N ARG A 165 -8.34 1.54 -6.21
CA ARG A 165 -8.10 0.09 -6.18
C ARG A 165 -6.87 -0.29 -5.38
N GLY A 166 -5.78 0.48 -5.49
CA GLY A 166 -4.55 0.27 -4.74
C GLY A 166 -4.71 0.40 -3.23
N VAL A 167 -5.47 1.40 -2.77
CA VAL A 167 -5.68 1.66 -1.33
C VAL A 167 -6.75 0.77 -0.73
N GLU A 168 -7.83 0.51 -1.48
CA GLU A 168 -8.95 -0.31 -1.03
C GLU A 168 -8.51 -1.76 -0.83
N LEU A 169 -7.82 -2.34 -1.82
CA LEU A 169 -7.38 -3.74 -1.85
C LEU A 169 -5.94 -3.95 -1.35
N ALA A 170 -5.37 -2.96 -0.66
CA ALA A 170 -4.03 -3.05 -0.10
C ALA A 170 -3.91 -4.25 0.86
N GLY A 171 -2.89 -5.10 0.66
CA GLY A 171 -2.66 -6.31 1.46
C GLY A 171 -3.48 -7.54 1.03
N GLU A 172 -4.29 -7.46 -0.03
CA GLU A 172 -5.21 -8.54 -0.45
C GLU A 172 -4.72 -9.31 -1.70
N GLY A 173 -3.44 -9.21 -2.05
CA GLY A 173 -2.82 -10.03 -3.10
C GLY A 173 -3.04 -9.56 -4.56
N ILE A 174 -3.81 -8.50 -4.78
CA ILE A 174 -4.21 -8.06 -6.13
C ILE A 174 -3.17 -7.17 -6.83
N ARG A 175 -2.41 -6.37 -6.08
CA ARG A 175 -1.56 -5.29 -6.62
C ARG A 175 -0.59 -5.74 -7.71
N ARG A 176 0.02 -6.93 -7.57
CA ARG A 176 0.98 -7.45 -8.57
C ARG A 176 0.29 -7.70 -9.91
N ALA A 177 -0.90 -8.29 -9.90
CA ALA A 177 -1.66 -8.53 -11.13
C ALA A 177 -2.03 -7.21 -11.81
N ASP A 178 -2.48 -6.23 -11.02
CA ASP A 178 -2.84 -4.90 -11.52
C ASP A 178 -1.68 -4.19 -12.23
N ILE A 179 -0.50 -4.09 -11.61
CA ILE A 179 0.63 -3.37 -12.22
C ILE A 179 1.25 -4.11 -13.41
N LEU A 180 1.02 -5.42 -13.55
CA LEU A 180 1.45 -6.18 -14.72
C LEU A 180 0.49 -6.08 -15.90
N ARG A 181 -0.82 -5.97 -15.64
CA ARG A 181 -1.83 -5.82 -16.71
C ARG A 181 -1.98 -4.37 -17.16
N TRP A 182 -1.74 -3.41 -16.27
CA TRP A 182 -1.84 -1.99 -16.59
C TRP A 182 -0.67 -1.48 -17.41
N LYS A 183 -1.00 -0.56 -18.31
CA LYS A 183 -0.04 0.24 -19.05
C LYS A 183 0.04 1.67 -18.54
N ASP A 184 1.24 2.24 -18.53
CA ASP A 184 1.46 3.67 -18.35
C ASP A 184 1.19 4.44 -19.65
N ALA A 185 1.36 5.77 -19.62
CA ALA A 185 1.14 6.64 -20.78
C ALA A 185 2.06 6.33 -21.98
N ASN A 186 3.17 5.62 -21.75
CA ASN A 186 4.13 5.22 -22.79
C ASN A 186 3.90 3.76 -23.27
N GLY A 187 2.83 3.10 -22.81
CA GLY A 187 2.53 1.72 -23.17
C GLY A 187 3.37 0.65 -22.44
N LYS A 188 4.20 1.04 -21.46
CA LYS A 188 4.97 0.10 -20.63
C LYS A 188 4.11 -0.46 -19.51
N MET A 189 4.40 -1.67 -19.04
CA MET A 189 3.72 -2.17 -17.84
C MET A 189 4.01 -1.23 -16.68
N VAL A 190 3.01 -0.92 -15.86
CA VAL A 190 3.22 -0.10 -14.67
C VAL A 190 4.29 -0.71 -13.75
N ALA A 191 4.40 -2.05 -13.71
CA ALA A 191 5.45 -2.79 -13.02
C ALA A 191 6.88 -2.35 -13.41
N GLU A 192 7.12 -2.03 -14.69
CA GLU A 192 8.42 -1.56 -15.17
C GLU A 192 8.81 -0.21 -14.54
N THR A 193 7.81 0.57 -14.13
CA THR A 193 8.03 1.89 -13.51
C THR A 193 8.09 1.79 -11.99
N VAL A 194 7.20 1.02 -11.36
CA VAL A 194 7.03 1.04 -9.90
C VAL A 194 7.82 -0.03 -9.13
N LEU A 195 8.43 -0.99 -9.84
CA LEU A 195 9.27 -2.05 -9.23
C LEU A 195 10.76 -1.88 -9.55
N ASN A 196 11.18 -0.72 -10.02
CA ASN A 196 12.58 -0.38 -10.29
C ASN A 196 13.03 0.78 -9.39
N GLY A 197 14.25 0.69 -8.87
CA GLY A 197 14.89 1.74 -8.07
C GLY A 197 14.97 1.44 -6.57
N PRO A 198 15.52 2.38 -5.78
CA PRO A 198 15.70 2.18 -4.35
C PRO A 198 14.36 2.19 -3.63
N LEU A 199 14.12 1.16 -2.82
CA LEU A 199 13.10 1.21 -1.79
C LEU A 199 13.69 1.91 -0.56
N THR A 200 12.97 2.89 -0.04
CA THR A 200 13.32 3.58 1.20
C THR A 200 12.23 3.42 2.26
N ARG A 201 12.61 3.72 3.50
CA ARG A 201 11.71 3.86 4.66
C ARG A 201 11.93 5.22 5.31
N VAL A 202 10.97 5.67 6.11
CA VAL A 202 11.14 6.83 6.98
C VAL A 202 12.18 6.55 8.07
N ALA A 203 12.89 7.59 8.48
CA ALA A 203 13.81 7.60 9.62
C ALA A 203 13.47 8.79 10.53
N GLY A 204 13.59 8.61 11.84
CA GLY A 204 13.13 9.60 12.82
C GLY A 204 13.19 9.06 14.24
N THR A 205 12.36 9.62 15.11
CA THR A 205 12.20 9.20 16.50
C THR A 205 10.71 9.24 16.89
N ILE A 206 10.38 8.66 18.05
CA ILE A 206 9.05 8.77 18.65
C ILE A 206 9.05 9.85 19.74
N ASN A 207 8.17 10.84 19.59
CA ASN A 207 7.82 11.78 20.64
C ASN A 207 6.72 11.18 21.53
N TYR A 208 7.11 10.62 22.67
CA TYR A 208 6.18 10.00 23.63
C TYR A 208 5.28 11.00 24.37
N GLN A 209 5.58 12.31 24.30
CA GLN A 209 4.76 13.36 24.90
C GLN A 209 3.65 13.87 23.97
N GLU A 210 3.68 13.50 22.68
CA GLU A 210 2.65 13.88 21.73
C GLU A 210 1.39 13.01 21.93
N PRO A 211 0.24 13.61 22.30
CA PRO A 211 -0.99 12.84 22.53
C PRO A 211 -1.56 12.24 21.24
N ASP A 212 -1.42 12.92 20.09
CA ASP A 212 -1.94 12.45 18.80
C ASP A 212 -1.06 11.31 18.24
N PRO A 213 -1.54 10.06 18.17
CA PRO A 213 -0.76 8.92 17.68
C PRO A 213 -0.22 9.13 16.25
N PHE A 214 -0.92 9.93 15.43
CA PHE A 214 -0.52 10.21 14.06
C PHE A 214 0.65 11.21 13.95
N LYS A 215 0.97 11.93 15.03
CA LYS A 215 2.05 12.92 15.10
C LYS A 215 3.21 12.49 16.00
N ARG A 216 3.09 11.39 16.74
CA ARG A 216 4.18 10.88 17.60
C ARG A 216 5.45 10.57 16.83
N ALA A 217 5.34 10.03 15.61
CA ALA A 217 6.52 9.90 14.74
C ALA A 217 6.98 11.27 14.27
N VAL A 218 8.24 11.60 14.58
CA VAL A 218 8.94 12.78 14.09
C VAL A 218 9.96 12.36 13.05
N VAL A 219 9.55 12.46 11.78
CA VAL A 219 10.40 12.05 10.65
C VAL A 219 11.43 13.14 10.35
N THR A 220 12.69 12.74 10.24
CA THR A 220 13.84 13.63 9.97
C THR A 220 14.59 13.26 8.69
N GLY A 221 14.25 12.12 8.08
CA GLY A 221 14.85 11.69 6.82
C GLY A 221 14.31 10.35 6.35
N THR A 222 15.07 9.73 5.44
CA THR A 222 14.78 8.39 4.95
C THR A 222 16.02 7.51 5.05
N SER A 223 15.82 6.19 5.04
CA SER A 223 16.90 5.20 4.98
C SER A 223 16.60 4.20 3.87
N LYS A 224 17.65 3.78 3.16
CA LYS A 224 17.54 2.78 2.10
C LYS A 224 17.24 1.41 2.71
N VAL A 225 16.31 0.69 2.09
CA VAL A 225 15.95 -0.68 2.45
C VAL A 225 16.64 -1.67 1.50
N GLU A 226 16.44 -1.49 0.19
CA GLU A 226 16.99 -2.34 -0.87
C GLU A 226 16.96 -1.61 -2.22
N ASP A 227 17.73 -2.08 -3.20
CA ASP A 227 17.52 -1.72 -4.60
C ASP A 227 16.63 -2.78 -5.25
N ARG A 228 15.60 -2.34 -5.98
CA ARG A 228 14.71 -3.23 -6.73
C ARG A 228 14.97 -3.12 -8.22
N GLU A 229 14.93 -4.27 -8.87
CA GLU A 229 14.97 -4.39 -10.33
C GLU A 229 13.80 -5.25 -10.80
N PHE A 230 13.12 -4.78 -11.84
CA PHE A 230 12.10 -5.52 -12.57
C PHE A 230 12.46 -5.55 -14.05
N LYS A 231 12.67 -6.77 -14.56
CA LYS A 231 12.87 -7.08 -15.97
C LYS A 231 11.56 -7.61 -16.56
N ILE A 232 11.35 -7.42 -17.85
CA ILE A 232 10.12 -7.84 -18.55
C ILE A 232 9.81 -9.33 -18.32
N HIS A 233 10.84 -10.20 -18.28
CA HIS A 233 10.65 -11.63 -18.01
C HIS A 233 10.09 -11.92 -16.60
N ASN A 234 10.28 -11.03 -15.62
CA ASN A 234 9.72 -11.16 -14.27
C ASN A 234 8.19 -11.03 -14.22
N LYS A 235 7.52 -10.75 -15.36
CA LYS A 235 6.07 -10.90 -15.50
C LYS A 235 5.61 -12.30 -15.10
N TYR A 236 6.33 -13.32 -15.56
CA TYR A 236 6.07 -14.73 -15.26
C TYR A 236 7.16 -15.30 -14.34
N LEU A 237 6.82 -16.33 -13.57
CA LEU A 237 7.80 -17.12 -12.84
C LEU A 237 8.43 -18.15 -13.79
N PRO A 238 9.70 -18.56 -13.56
CA PRO A 238 10.28 -19.64 -14.33
C PRO A 238 9.48 -20.93 -14.12
N ILE A 239 9.27 -21.69 -15.20
CA ILE A 239 8.80 -23.06 -15.09
C ILE A 239 9.88 -23.86 -14.34
N PRO A 240 9.54 -24.61 -13.27
CA PRO A 240 10.53 -25.39 -12.52
C PRO A 240 11.30 -26.35 -13.42
N GLN A 241 12.62 -26.41 -13.27
CA GLN A 241 13.49 -27.22 -14.15
C GLN A 241 13.04 -28.69 -14.23
N GLY A 242 12.69 -29.29 -13.09
CA GLY A 242 12.21 -30.67 -13.06
C GLY A 242 10.90 -30.92 -13.80
N ALA A 243 10.10 -29.89 -14.12
CA ALA A 243 8.94 -30.01 -14.99
C ALA A 243 9.34 -30.01 -16.47
N LEU A 244 10.34 -29.22 -16.86
CA LEU A 244 10.92 -29.21 -18.20
C LEU A 244 11.61 -30.54 -18.51
N ASP A 245 12.40 -31.06 -17.56
CA ASP A 245 13.12 -32.33 -17.73
C ASP A 245 12.18 -33.52 -17.96
N LYS A 246 10.98 -33.47 -17.37
CA LYS A 246 9.95 -34.53 -17.49
C LYS A 246 9.10 -34.41 -18.75
N ASN A 247 9.00 -33.22 -19.33
CA ASN A 247 8.17 -32.97 -20.50
C ASN A 247 8.96 -32.19 -21.56
N PRO A 248 9.58 -32.86 -22.54
CA PRO A 248 10.39 -32.20 -23.56
C PRO A 248 9.60 -31.25 -24.46
N GLU A 249 8.27 -31.35 -24.50
CA GLU A 249 7.39 -30.41 -25.23
C GLU A 249 7.13 -29.11 -24.44
N LEU A 250 7.41 -29.10 -23.13
CA LEU A 250 7.25 -27.92 -22.28
C LEU A 250 8.41 -26.94 -22.51
N LYS A 251 8.09 -25.74 -22.98
CA LYS A 251 9.07 -24.68 -23.24
C LYS A 251 9.06 -23.66 -22.11
N GLN A 252 10.24 -23.17 -21.75
CA GLN A 252 10.40 -22.14 -20.73
C GLN A 252 9.74 -20.81 -21.13
N ASN A 253 9.34 -20.03 -20.13
CA ASN A 253 8.90 -18.65 -20.31
C ASN A 253 10.05 -17.80 -20.88
N PRO A 254 9.77 -16.82 -21.78
CA PRO A 254 10.82 -16.00 -22.38
C PRO A 254 11.70 -15.30 -21.32
N GLY A 255 13.02 -15.43 -21.46
CA GLY A 255 14.01 -14.75 -20.62
C GLY A 255 14.49 -15.52 -19.38
N TYR A 256 14.07 -16.77 -19.19
CA TYR A 256 14.60 -17.71 -18.20
C TYR A 256 15.31 -18.89 -18.85
#